data_AF-A0A8T7EQM7-F1
#
_entry.id   AF-A0A8T7EQM7-F1
#
_cell.length_a   1.000
_cell.length_b   1.000
_cell.length_c   1.000
_cell.angle_alpha   90.00
_cell.angle_beta   90.00
_cell.angle_gamma   90.00
#
_symmetry.space_group_name_H-M   'P 1'
#
loop_
_entity.id
_entity.type
_entity.pdbx_description
1 polymer ?
#
loop_
_entity_poly.entity_id
_entity_poly.type
_entity_poly.pdbx_seq_one_letter_code
_entity_poly.pdbx_strand_id
1 'polypeptide(L)'
;MRVADLIVVVVDAVAGVEVGTELAWEYAKQFQQPIIVVISKLDRENANFERTLESLRASFTDHKFIPVMLPIGQQHDFKGVVNVLTQKAYYDAGADRADLPADMAAAVEDAHRELDGSRGRS
;
A
#
# COMPACT_ATOMS: atom_id res chain seq x y z
N MET A 1 1.28 11.09 21.55
CA MET A 1 2.29 10.01 21.49
C MET A 1 3.62 10.66 21.13
N ARG A 2 4.52 10.90 22.09
CA ARG A 2 5.70 11.79 21.91
C ARG A 2 7.02 11.03 21.77
N VAL A 3 6.96 9.74 21.41
CA VAL A 3 8.09 8.79 21.48
C VAL A 3 8.20 7.92 20.22
N ALA A 4 7.29 8.05 19.26
CA ALA A 4 7.32 7.21 18.06
C ALA A 4 8.03 7.95 16.92
N ASP A 5 8.92 7.27 16.21
CA ASP A 5 9.61 7.83 15.04
C ASP A 5 8.78 7.64 13.74
N LEU A 6 7.72 6.84 13.80
CA LEU A 6 6.90 6.44 12.67
C LEU A 6 5.45 6.18 13.13
N ILE A 7 4.48 6.51 12.29
CA ILE A 7 3.10 6.07 12.43
C ILE A 7 2.77 5.04 11.34
N VAL A 8 2.13 3.94 11.72
CA VAL A 8 1.56 2.98 10.79
C VAL A 8 0.05 3.12 10.82
N VAL A 9 -0.53 3.47 9.68
CA VAL A 9 -1.98 3.59 9.49
C VAL A 9 -2.46 2.36 8.74
N VAL A 10 -3.40 1.62 9.33
CA VAL A 10 -3.98 0.43 8.71
C VAL A 10 -5.35 0.80 8.14
N VAL A 11 -5.55 0.53 6.86
CA VAL A 11 -6.76 0.85 6.11
C VAL A 11 -7.39 -0.45 5.63
N ASP A 12 -8.71 -0.58 5.78
CA ASP A 12 -9.43 -1.78 5.38
C ASP A 12 -9.69 -1.76 3.86
N ALA A 13 -9.36 -2.84 3.14
CA ALA A 13 -9.59 -2.93 1.70
C ALA A 13 -11.08 -2.96 1.29
N VAL A 14 -11.97 -3.25 2.24
CA VAL A 14 -13.42 -3.23 2.06
C VAL A 14 -13.97 -1.83 2.31
N ALA A 15 -13.62 -1.22 3.45
CA ALA A 15 -14.19 0.06 3.88
C ALA A 15 -13.50 1.28 3.25
N GLY A 16 -12.19 1.21 2.98
CA GLY A 16 -11.42 2.36 2.50
C GLY A 16 -11.05 3.32 3.64
N VAL A 17 -10.89 4.61 3.30
CA VAL A 17 -10.59 5.67 4.28
C VAL A 17 -11.81 5.95 5.15
N GLU A 18 -11.60 5.96 6.46
CA GLU A 18 -12.62 6.26 7.46
C GLU A 18 -12.20 7.44 8.34
N VAL A 19 -13.13 7.98 9.15
CA VAL A 19 -12.87 9.09 10.10
C VAL A 19 -11.67 8.79 11.00
N GLY A 20 -11.50 7.54 11.45
CA GLY A 20 -10.34 7.14 12.25
C GLY A 20 -9.00 7.25 11.49
N THR A 21 -9.02 7.02 10.18
CA THR A 21 -7.85 7.16 9.29
C THR A 21 -7.46 8.64 9.17
N GLU A 22 -8.44 9.52 8.99
CA GLU A 22 -8.23 10.98 8.92
C GLU A 22 -7.67 11.53 10.23
N LEU A 23 -8.22 11.11 11.38
CA LEU A 23 -7.70 11.51 12.69
C LEU A 23 -6.25 11.07 12.87
N ALA A 24 -5.91 9.82 12.54
CA ALA A 24 -4.53 9.34 12.61
C ALA A 24 -3.59 10.14 11.69
N TRP A 25 -4.08 10.56 10.52
CA TRP A 25 -3.35 11.37 9.57
C TRP A 25 -3.07 12.79 10.08
N GLU A 26 -4.08 13.47 10.63
CA GLU A 26 -3.93 14.80 11.23
C GLU A 26 -2.96 14.78 12.41
N TYR A 27 -3.01 13.73 13.23
CA TYR A 27 -2.03 13.54 14.30
C TYR A 27 -0.61 13.41 13.75
N ALA A 28 -0.39 12.58 12.73
CA ALA A 28 0.93 12.42 12.14
C ALA A 28 1.46 13.73 11.53
N LYS A 29 0.60 14.51 10.88
CA LYS A 29 0.92 15.85 10.35
C LYS A 29 1.30 16.82 11.46
N GLN A 30 0.54 16.85 12.56
CA GLN A 30 0.81 17.71 13.72
C GLN A 30 2.20 17.44 14.31
N PHE A 31 2.62 16.19 14.36
CA PHE A 31 3.91 15.78 14.92
C PHE A 31 5.02 15.62 13.87
N GLN A 32 4.75 15.95 12.60
CA GLN A 32 5.67 15.80 11.47
C GLN A 32 6.30 14.40 11.39
N GLN A 33 5.53 13.37 11.74
CA GLN A 33 5.98 11.99 11.75
C GLN A 33 5.79 11.35 10.36
N PRO A 34 6.78 10.58 9.87
CA PRO A 34 6.58 9.72 8.71
C PRO A 34 5.39 8.78 8.90
N ILE A 35 4.68 8.49 7.82
CA ILE A 35 3.53 7.58 7.81
C ILE A 35 3.78 6.44 6.84
N ILE A 36 3.54 5.21 7.29
CA ILE A 36 3.37 4.05 6.43
C ILE A 36 1.90 3.65 6.43
N VAL A 37 1.35 3.42 5.24
CA VAL A 37 -0.01 2.90 5.10
C VAL A 37 0.02 1.42 4.76
N VAL A 38 -0.78 0.64 5.48
CA VAL A 38 -0.98 -0.79 5.22
C VAL A 38 -2.45 -1.02 4.85
N ILE A 39 -2.70 -1.44 3.62
CA ILE A 39 -4.03 -1.88 3.20
C ILE A 39 -4.20 -3.34 3.63
N SER A 40 -5.20 -3.61 4.46
CA SER A 40 -5.43 -4.90 5.12
C SER A 40 -6.67 -5.62 4.60
N LYS A 41 -6.82 -6.89 4.97
CA LYS A 41 -8.00 -7.73 4.66
C LYS A 41 -8.29 -7.89 3.16
N LEU A 42 -7.23 -8.00 2.36
CA LEU A 42 -7.30 -8.16 0.90
C LEU A 42 -7.96 -9.48 0.46
N ASP A 43 -8.06 -10.45 1.39
CA ASP A 43 -8.71 -11.75 1.25
C ASP A 43 -10.25 -11.68 1.36
N ARG A 44 -10.82 -10.56 1.81
CA ARG A 44 -12.25 -10.45 2.09
C ARG A 44 -13.09 -10.23 0.83
N GLU A 45 -14.35 -10.66 0.91
CA GLU A 45 -15.36 -10.30 -0.08
C GLU A 45 -15.50 -8.78 -0.17
N ASN A 46 -15.61 -8.25 -1.39
CA ASN A 46 -15.64 -6.81 -1.70
C ASN A 46 -14.37 -6.03 -1.37
N ALA A 47 -13.27 -6.69 -0.98
CA ALA A 47 -11.97 -6.07 -0.89
C ALA A 47 -11.50 -5.60 -2.27
N ASN A 48 -11.00 -4.37 -2.36
CA ASN A 48 -10.47 -3.80 -3.59
C ASN A 48 -9.31 -2.86 -3.28
N PHE A 49 -8.09 -3.32 -3.56
CA PHE A 49 -6.86 -2.57 -3.33
C PHE A 49 -6.80 -1.25 -4.09
N GLU A 50 -7.10 -1.26 -5.39
CA GLU A 50 -7.02 -0.08 -6.25
C GLU A 50 -8.00 1.00 -5.80
N ARG A 51 -9.25 0.61 -5.51
CA ARG A 51 -10.27 1.54 -4.99
C ARG A 51 -9.83 2.15 -3.66
N THR A 52 -9.23 1.36 -2.76
CA THR A 52 -8.72 1.88 -1.49
C THR A 52 -7.52 2.81 -1.69
N LEU A 53 -6.63 2.50 -2.62
CA LEU A 53 -5.50 3.37 -2.99
C LEU A 53 -5.98 4.70 -3.60
N GLU A 54 -6.98 4.66 -4.48
CA GLU A 54 -7.63 5.84 -5.04
C GLU A 54 -8.29 6.69 -3.94
N SER A 55 -9.00 6.05 -3.00
CA SER A 55 -9.58 6.72 -1.85
C SER A 55 -8.52 7.43 -1.02
N LEU A 56 -7.37 6.81 -0.76
CA LEU A 56 -6.24 7.46 -0.07
C LEU A 56 -5.72 8.68 -0.81
N ARG A 57 -5.51 8.55 -2.13
CA ARG A 57 -5.05 9.65 -3.00
C ARG A 57 -6.04 10.80 -3.04
N ALA A 58 -7.34 10.51 -3.02
CA ALA A 58 -8.40 11.51 -3.03
C ALA A 58 -8.55 12.22 -1.67
N SER A 59 -8.42 11.50 -0.56
CA SER A 59 -8.52 12.07 0.79
C SER A 59 -7.31 12.91 1.18
N PHE A 60 -6.11 12.56 0.68
CA PHE A 60 -4.86 13.19 1.08
C PHE A 60 -4.08 13.71 -0.14
N THR A 61 -4.68 14.64 -0.87
CA THR A 61 -4.18 15.16 -2.17
C THR A 61 -2.79 15.78 -2.13
N ASP A 62 -2.38 16.28 -0.97
CA ASP A 62 -1.05 16.88 -0.76
C ASP A 62 0.07 15.83 -0.68
N HIS A 63 -0.29 14.54 -0.65
CA HIS A 63 0.64 13.43 -0.50
C HIS A 63 0.53 12.48 -1.69
N LYS A 64 1.68 11.95 -2.12
CA LYS A 64 1.74 10.95 -3.17
C LYS A 64 1.77 9.54 -2.56
N PHE A 65 0.77 8.74 -2.86
CA PHE A 65 0.75 7.31 -2.49
C PHE A 65 1.24 6.49 -3.67
N ILE A 66 2.34 5.77 -3.46
CA ILE A 66 2.90 4.86 -4.44
C ILE A 66 3.03 3.48 -3.77
N PRO A 67 2.40 2.43 -4.33
CA PRO A 67 2.45 1.11 -3.73
C PRO A 67 3.84 0.50 -3.85
N VAL A 68 4.40 0.07 -2.72
CA VAL A 68 5.68 -0.69 -2.67
C VAL A 68 5.42 -2.20 -2.77
N MET A 69 4.22 -2.63 -2.38
CA MET A 69 3.74 -4.01 -2.46
C MET A 69 2.44 -4.01 -3.25
N LEU A 70 2.34 -4.91 -4.25
CA LEU A 70 1.12 -5.12 -5.04
C LEU A 70 0.50 -6.47 -4.71
N PRO A 71 -0.83 -6.58 -4.52
CA PRO A 71 -1.47 -7.86 -4.24
C PRO A 71 -1.47 -8.80 -5.45
N ILE A 72 -1.24 -10.08 -5.20
CA ILE A 72 -1.40 -11.16 -6.19
C ILE A 72 -2.82 -11.71 -6.05
N GLY A 73 -3.65 -11.45 -7.05
CA GLY A 73 -5.08 -11.79 -7.00
C GLY A 73 -5.89 -10.85 -6.10
N GLN A 74 -7.19 -11.13 -5.94
CA GLN A 74 -8.10 -10.33 -5.13
C GLN A 74 -9.12 -11.23 -4.42
N GLN A 75 -9.56 -10.82 -3.22
CA GLN A 75 -10.59 -11.53 -2.46
C GLN A 75 -10.21 -13.00 -2.25
N HIS A 76 -11.07 -13.95 -2.62
CA HIS A 76 -10.81 -15.39 -2.50
C HIS A 76 -9.60 -15.88 -3.31
N ASP A 77 -9.19 -15.13 -4.35
CA ASP A 77 -8.00 -15.42 -5.16
C ASP A 77 -6.74 -14.71 -4.66
N PHE A 78 -6.83 -13.95 -3.56
CA PHE A 78 -5.66 -13.31 -2.94
C PHE A 78 -4.69 -14.39 -2.42
N LYS A 79 -3.47 -14.38 -2.96
CA LYS A 79 -2.45 -15.41 -2.70
C LYS A 79 -1.18 -14.88 -2.05
N GLY A 80 -1.02 -13.55 -2.01
CA GLY A 80 0.20 -12.93 -1.54
C GLY A 80 0.45 -11.57 -2.16
N VAL A 81 1.71 -11.16 -2.18
CA VAL A 81 2.12 -9.82 -2.62
C VAL A 81 3.42 -9.86 -3.41
N VAL A 82 3.57 -8.94 -4.36
CA VAL A 82 4.82 -8.68 -5.06
C VAL A 82 5.45 -7.42 -4.53
N ASN A 83 6.73 -7.49 -4.18
CA ASN A 83 7.53 -6.33 -3.83
C ASN A 83 8.05 -5.66 -5.11
N VAL A 84 7.63 -4.42 -5.34
CA VAL A 84 7.94 -3.67 -6.57
C VAL A 84 9.44 -3.36 -6.72
N LEU A 85 10.14 -3.14 -5.60
CA LEU A 85 11.56 -2.78 -5.59
C LEU A 85 12.47 -3.98 -5.87
N THR A 86 12.12 -5.15 -5.33
CA THR A 86 12.92 -6.37 -5.46
C THR A 86 12.45 -7.27 -6.60
N GLN A 87 11.27 -6.98 -7.16
CA GLN A 87 10.60 -7.80 -8.19
C GLN A 87 10.45 -9.28 -7.75
N LYS A 88 10.19 -9.49 -6.47
CA LYS A 88 9.98 -10.82 -5.88
C LYS A 88 8.56 -10.95 -5.34
N ALA A 89 7.97 -12.11 -5.58
CA ALA A 89 6.69 -12.51 -5.04
C ALA A 89 6.87 -13.20 -3.68
N TYR A 90 5.91 -12.95 -2.80
CA TYR A 90 5.80 -13.55 -1.48
C TYR A 90 4.41 -14.13 -1.37
N TYR A 91 4.34 -15.46 -1.31
CA TYR A 91 3.11 -16.21 -1.14
C TYR A 91 2.97 -16.64 0.31
N ASP A 92 1.77 -16.49 0.87
CA ASP A 92 1.47 -16.79 2.27
C ASP A 92 2.31 -16.00 3.30
N ALA A 93 1.89 -16.00 4.57
CA ALA A 93 2.57 -15.30 5.66
C ALA A 93 3.86 -16.01 6.08
N GLY A 94 4.89 -15.95 5.23
CA GLY A 94 6.26 -16.37 5.56
C GLY A 94 6.93 -17.39 4.64
N ALA A 95 6.36 -17.72 3.48
CA ALA A 95 6.95 -18.68 2.54
C ALA A 95 7.74 -18.01 1.39
N ASP A 96 8.54 -18.85 0.71
CA ASP A 96 9.69 -18.55 -0.13
C ASP A 96 9.54 -17.39 -1.13
N ARG A 97 10.66 -16.67 -1.33
CA ARG A 97 10.81 -15.71 -2.42
C ARG A 97 10.61 -16.43 -3.74
N ALA A 98 9.51 -16.14 -4.42
CA ALA A 98 9.24 -16.61 -5.76
C ALA A 98 9.57 -15.53 -6.80
N ASP A 99 9.71 -15.96 -8.05
CA ASP A 99 9.85 -15.04 -9.16
C ASP A 99 8.54 -14.28 -9.42
N LEU A 100 8.69 -13.10 -10.02
CA LEU A 100 7.58 -12.24 -10.43
C LEU A 100 6.62 -13.00 -11.36
N PRO A 101 5.33 -13.11 -11.02
CA PRO A 101 4.32 -13.65 -11.92
C PRO A 101 4.27 -12.86 -13.23
N ALA A 102 4.25 -13.57 -14.36
CA ALA A 102 4.34 -12.95 -15.68
C ALA A 102 3.18 -11.98 -15.97
N ASP A 103 2.01 -12.27 -15.43
CA ASP A 103 0.81 -11.44 -15.51
C ASP A 103 0.92 -10.12 -14.72
N MET A 104 1.83 -10.05 -13.75
CA MET A 104 2.08 -8.83 -12.95
C MET A 104 3.27 -8.01 -13.44
N ALA A 105 4.02 -8.46 -14.45
CA ALA A 105 5.24 -7.81 -14.88
C ALA A 105 5.03 -6.34 -15.28
N ALA A 106 3.99 -6.05 -16.06
CA ALA A 106 3.65 -4.69 -16.49
C ALA A 106 3.25 -3.79 -15.30
N ALA A 107 2.38 -4.28 -14.41
CA ALA A 107 1.93 -3.51 -13.25
C ALA A 107 3.08 -3.18 -12.29
N VAL A 108 4.00 -4.13 -12.09
CA VAL A 108 5.20 -3.92 -11.28
C VAL A 108 6.16 -2.94 -11.95
N GLU A 109 6.35 -3.02 -13.26
CA GLU A 109 7.19 -2.07 -14.00
C GLU A 109 6.63 -0.64 -13.91
N ASP A 110 5.33 -0.47 -14.10
CA ASP A 110 4.69 0.85 -14.01
C ASP A 110 4.79 1.44 -12.60
N ALA A 111 4.54 0.64 -11.56
CA ALA A 111 4.73 1.06 -10.17
C ALA A 111 6.21 1.40 -9.87
N HIS A 112 7.16 0.62 -10.41
CA HIS A 112 8.59 0.88 -10.24
C HIS A 112 9.00 2.20 -10.90
N ARG A 113 8.51 2.45 -12.13
CA ARG A 113 8.73 3.72 -12.85
C ARG A 113 8.14 4.91 -12.08
N GLU A 114 6.95 4.74 -11.50
CA GLU A 114 6.32 5.78 -10.68
C GLU A 114 7.14 6.11 -9.41
N LEU A 115 7.71 5.08 -8.76
CA LEU A 115 8.61 5.22 -7.61
C LEU A 115 9.88 5.98 -7.99
N ASP A 116 10.55 5.61 -9.08
CA ASP A 116 11.78 6.28 -9.51
C ASP A 116 11.55 7.74 -9.90
N GLY A 117 10.44 8.03 -10.59
CA GLY A 117 10.04 9.40 -10.93
C GLY A 117 9.71 10.28 -9.71
N SER A 118 9.46 9.67 -8.54
CA SER A 118 9.23 10.41 -7.29
C SER A 118 10.51 10.79 -6.55
N ARG A 119 11.59 10.00 -6.73
CA ARG A 119 12.90 10.24 -6.09
C ARG A 119 13.64 11.44 -6.68
N GLY A 120 13.37 11.80 -7.94
CA GLY A 120 14.03 12.91 -8.62
C GLY A 120 13.44 14.31 -8.35
N ARG A 121 12.50 14.46 -7.41
CA ARG A 121 11.78 15.73 -7.15
C ARG A 121 11.94 16.27 -5.72
N SER A 122 12.95 15.82 -4.96
CA SER A 122 13.30 16.43 -3.65
C SER A 122 14.36 17.51 -3.80
#